data_AF-A0A1H9AM67-F1
#
_entry.id   AF-A0A1H9AM67-F1
#
_cell.length_a   1.000
_cell.length_b   1.000
_cell.length_c   1.000
_cell.angle_alpha   90.00
_cell.angle_beta   90.00
_cell.angle_gamma   90.00
#
_symmetry.space_group_name_H-M   'P 1'
#
loop_
_entity.id
_entity.type
_entity.pdbx_description
1 polymer ?
#
loop_
_entity_poly.entity_id
_entity_poly.type
_entity_poly.pdbx_seq_one_letter_code
_entity_poly.pdbx_strand_id
1 'polypeptide(L)'
;MKRRSKIALFCLAAIVLNMLSTLLFFDVLHIPLFFDTIFTVAIVFYLGLVPGLVVGILFNFVDTIFNYLVRGIISPTNMCFSVCGAAIVLVTWAFARKKEEFQISVPVTILYLLLISLISSFVTIFLGGTIDYFRFTYLDIPDAMAPIKQFTDSFVSQKFSLFASCILAQIPISLTDRLITTFAGYGVFKLTEKYFGPSKEL
;
A
#
# COMPACT_ATOMS: atom_id res chain seq x y z
N MET A 1 -5.11 29.62 0.55
CA MET A 1 -4.55 28.63 1.51
C MET A 1 -3.05 28.47 1.23
N LYS A 2 -2.16 28.47 2.25
CA LYS A 2 -0.70 28.32 2.04
C LYS A 2 -0.39 26.95 1.44
N ARG A 3 0.63 26.84 0.57
CA ARG A 3 1.07 25.57 -0.08
C ARG A 3 1.17 24.38 0.87
N ARG A 4 1.76 24.59 2.05
CA ARG A 4 1.90 23.56 3.10
C ARG A 4 0.56 23.00 3.57
N SER A 5 -0.44 23.85 3.72
CA SER A 5 -1.79 23.45 4.11
C SER A 5 -2.50 22.65 3.01
N LYS A 6 -2.26 22.98 1.72
CA LYS A 6 -2.80 22.17 0.61
C LYS A 6 -2.18 20.77 0.59
N ILE A 7 -0.86 20.68 0.75
CA ILE A 7 -0.15 19.39 0.83
C ILE A 7 -0.70 18.55 2.00
N ALA A 8 -0.85 19.15 3.18
CA ALA A 8 -1.43 18.46 4.33
C ALA A 8 -2.85 17.96 4.06
N LEU A 9 -3.69 18.75 3.39
CA LEU A 9 -5.04 18.35 2.99
C LEU A 9 -5.02 17.17 2.01
N PHE A 10 -4.14 17.17 1.01
CA PHE A 10 -3.97 16.05 0.09
C PHE A 10 -3.51 14.78 0.81
N CYS A 11 -2.56 14.88 1.74
CA CYS A 11 -2.13 13.74 2.55
C CYS A 11 -3.26 13.19 3.41
N LEU A 12 -4.02 14.06 4.09
CA LEU A 12 -5.16 13.66 4.91
C LEU A 12 -6.24 12.98 4.06
N ALA A 13 -6.59 13.57 2.91
CA ALA A 13 -7.55 13.00 1.98
C ALA A 13 -7.08 11.63 1.46
N ALA A 14 -5.79 11.47 1.13
CA ALA A 14 -5.23 10.20 0.68
C ALA A 14 -5.33 9.10 1.75
N ILE A 15 -5.03 9.43 3.02
CA ILE A 15 -5.17 8.48 4.13
C ILE A 15 -6.63 8.03 4.28
N VAL A 16 -7.58 8.99 4.28
CA VAL A 16 -9.01 8.69 4.40
C VAL A 16 -9.49 7.85 3.20
N LEU A 17 -9.07 8.18 1.98
CA LEU A 17 -9.48 7.47 0.77
C LEU A 17 -8.87 6.06 0.68
N ASN A 18 -7.63 5.86 1.15
CA ASN A 18 -7.06 4.52 1.30
C ASN A 18 -7.89 3.71 2.30
N MET A 19 -8.22 4.29 3.45
CA MET A 19 -9.05 3.62 4.47
C MET A 19 -10.44 3.26 3.93
N LEU A 20 -11.10 4.18 3.21
CA LEU A 20 -12.37 3.89 2.55
C LEU A 20 -12.24 2.79 1.49
N SER A 21 -11.12 2.74 0.78
CA SER A 21 -10.85 1.68 -0.21
C SER A 21 -10.71 0.33 0.49
N THR A 22 -9.93 0.25 1.57
CA THR A 22 -9.81 -0.96 2.38
C THR A 22 -11.17 -1.38 2.93
N LEU A 23 -11.94 -0.47 3.54
CA LEU A 23 -13.29 -0.76 4.05
C LEU A 23 -14.22 -1.30 2.95
N LEU A 24 -14.26 -0.66 1.78
CA LEU A 24 -15.14 -1.07 0.71
C LEU A 24 -14.76 -2.45 0.15
N PHE A 25 -13.50 -2.63 -0.23
CA PHE A 25 -13.09 -3.84 -0.93
C PHE A 25 -12.91 -5.02 0.01
N PHE A 26 -12.29 -4.79 1.17
CA PHE A 26 -12.00 -5.85 2.12
C PHE A 26 -13.21 -6.19 2.99
N ASP A 27 -13.85 -5.22 3.63
CA ASP A 27 -14.93 -5.50 4.60
C ASP A 27 -16.31 -5.61 3.96
N VAL A 28 -16.63 -4.79 2.96
CA VAL A 28 -17.97 -4.82 2.32
C VAL A 28 -18.02 -5.86 1.20
N LEU A 29 -17.06 -5.81 0.28
CA LEU A 29 -17.02 -6.69 -0.89
C LEU A 29 -16.32 -8.03 -0.63
N HIS A 30 -15.67 -8.21 0.52
CA HIS A 30 -14.97 -9.44 0.90
C HIS A 30 -13.91 -9.89 -0.13
N ILE A 31 -13.32 -8.91 -0.83
CA ILE A 31 -12.22 -9.17 -1.77
C ILE A 31 -10.93 -9.29 -0.95
N PRO A 32 -10.14 -10.37 -1.15
CA PRO A 32 -8.93 -10.65 -0.36
C PRO A 32 -7.73 -9.75 -0.70
N LEU A 33 -7.95 -8.45 -0.92
CA LEU A 33 -6.98 -7.44 -1.31
C LEU A 33 -7.17 -6.19 -0.45
N PHE A 34 -6.08 -5.48 -0.15
CA PHE A 34 -6.10 -4.37 0.81
C PHE A 34 -6.45 -3.03 0.14
N PHE A 35 -5.96 -2.82 -1.09
CA PHE A 35 -6.11 -1.58 -1.86
C PHE A 35 -5.78 -0.29 -1.09
N ASP A 36 -4.90 -0.40 -0.10
CA ASP A 36 -4.60 0.60 0.91
C ASP A 36 -3.53 1.61 0.49
N THR A 37 -3.06 1.54 -0.75
CA THR A 37 -2.01 2.45 -1.26
C THR A 37 -2.31 3.08 -2.60
N ILE A 38 -3.54 2.97 -3.12
CA ILE A 38 -3.93 3.63 -4.37
C ILE A 38 -3.60 5.13 -4.27
N PHE A 39 -4.05 5.77 -3.21
CA PHE A 39 -3.87 7.20 -3.01
C PHE A 39 -2.46 7.53 -2.50
N THR A 40 -1.78 6.59 -1.83
CA THR A 40 -0.36 6.73 -1.49
C THR A 40 0.49 6.85 -2.75
N VAL A 41 0.32 5.95 -3.71
CA VAL A 41 1.01 5.97 -5.00
C VAL A 41 0.68 7.25 -5.77
N ALA A 42 -0.60 7.65 -5.80
CA ALA A 42 -1.02 8.89 -6.43
C ALA A 42 -0.30 10.13 -5.84
N ILE A 43 -0.18 10.20 -4.51
CA ILE A 43 0.53 11.27 -3.82
C ILE A 43 2.03 11.26 -4.15
N VAL A 44 2.66 10.09 -4.28
CA VAL A 44 4.06 9.99 -4.69
C VAL A 44 4.27 10.57 -6.09
N PHE A 45 3.42 10.21 -7.05
CA PHE A 45 3.47 10.78 -8.41
C PHE A 45 3.18 12.29 -8.41
N TYR A 46 2.22 12.74 -7.61
CA TYR A 46 1.78 14.13 -7.62
C TYR A 46 2.73 15.05 -6.84
N LEU A 47 2.93 14.79 -5.56
CA LEU A 47 3.63 15.66 -4.61
C LEU A 47 5.06 15.18 -4.27
N GLY A 48 5.44 13.96 -4.63
CA GLY A 48 6.78 13.43 -4.46
C GLY A 48 7.00 12.65 -3.16
N LEU A 49 8.27 12.45 -2.81
CA LEU A 49 8.71 11.51 -1.78
C LEU A 49 8.15 11.81 -0.39
N VAL A 50 8.37 13.03 0.11
CA VAL A 50 8.09 13.36 1.52
C VAL A 50 6.59 13.23 1.83
N PRO A 51 5.66 13.82 1.05
CA PRO A 51 4.23 13.62 1.26
C PRO A 51 3.82 12.15 1.11
N GLY A 52 4.43 11.43 0.16
CA GLY A 52 4.21 9.99 -0.01
C GLY A 52 4.59 9.19 1.24
N LEU A 53 5.75 9.47 1.84
CA LEU A 53 6.22 8.78 3.05
C LEU A 53 5.30 9.07 4.23
N VAL A 54 4.84 10.31 4.37
CA VAL A 54 3.87 10.68 5.42
C VAL A 54 2.61 9.84 5.28
N VAL A 55 2.04 9.73 4.08
CA VAL A 55 0.82 8.92 3.85
C VAL A 55 1.10 7.42 4.06
N GLY A 56 2.16 6.89 3.47
CA GLY A 56 2.48 5.45 3.53
C GLY A 56 2.82 4.96 4.94
N ILE A 57 3.46 5.80 5.77
CA ILE A 57 3.76 5.46 7.16
C ILE A 57 2.51 5.62 8.02
N LEU A 58 1.84 6.78 7.97
CA LEU A 58 0.74 7.10 8.88
C LEU A 58 -0.52 6.25 8.64
N PHE A 59 -0.74 5.75 7.43
CA PHE A 59 -1.91 4.93 7.12
C PHE A 59 -2.10 3.79 8.12
N ASN A 60 -1.07 2.97 8.36
CA ASN A 60 -1.16 1.82 9.26
C ASN A 60 -1.40 2.22 10.73
N PHE A 61 -0.91 3.40 11.16
CA PHE A 61 -1.22 3.93 12.50
C PHE A 61 -2.68 4.36 12.60
N VAL A 62 -3.17 5.09 11.59
CA VAL A 62 -4.57 5.54 11.54
C VAL A 62 -5.51 4.35 11.47
N ASP A 63 -5.21 3.36 10.64
CA ASP A 63 -5.98 2.12 10.53
C ASP A 63 -6.01 1.35 11.85
N THR A 64 -4.90 1.27 12.57
CA THR A 64 -4.86 0.64 13.90
C THR A 64 -5.73 1.38 14.92
N ILE A 65 -5.68 2.72 14.93
CA ILE A 65 -6.53 3.54 15.81
C ILE A 65 -8.01 3.38 15.43
N PHE A 66 -8.32 3.38 14.14
CA PHE A 66 -9.67 3.20 13.64
C PHE A 66 -10.25 1.83 14.03
N ASN A 67 -9.49 0.76 13.83
CA ASN A 67 -9.88 -0.60 14.23
C ASN A 67 -10.08 -0.72 15.74
N TYR A 68 -9.26 -0.03 16.55
CA TYR A 68 -9.48 0.03 17.99
C TYR A 68 -10.78 0.76 18.36
N LEU A 69 -11.03 1.94 17.76
CA LEU A 69 -12.20 2.76 18.08
C LEU A 69 -13.53 2.15 17.60
N VAL A 70 -13.52 1.48 16.44
CA VAL A 70 -14.74 0.96 15.80
C VAL A 70 -15.00 -0.50 16.14
N ARG A 71 -13.94 -1.32 16.23
CA ARG A 71 -14.05 -2.79 16.42
C ARG A 71 -13.56 -3.25 17.78
N GLY A 72 -12.92 -2.39 18.57
CA GLY A 72 -12.30 -2.77 19.84
C GLY A 72 -11.05 -3.63 19.69
N ILE A 73 -10.49 -3.76 18.48
CA ILE A 73 -9.35 -4.63 18.18
C ILE A 73 -8.10 -3.79 18.06
N ILE A 74 -7.07 -4.11 18.86
CA ILE A 74 -5.74 -3.52 18.73
C ILE A 74 -4.78 -4.57 18.17
N SER A 75 -4.17 -4.25 17.03
CA SER A 75 -3.14 -5.08 16.41
C SER A 75 -1.85 -4.27 16.30
N PRO A 76 -0.96 -4.31 17.31
CA PRO A 76 0.31 -3.59 17.26
C PRO A 76 1.18 -3.97 16.04
N THR A 77 1.06 -5.21 15.58
CA THR A 77 1.70 -5.71 14.35
C THR A 77 1.27 -4.97 13.10
N ASN A 78 0.04 -4.43 13.07
CA ASN A 78 -0.43 -3.64 11.94
C ASN A 78 0.44 -2.38 11.74
N MET A 79 0.89 -1.75 12.83
CA MET A 79 1.81 -0.62 12.75
C MET A 79 3.16 -0.99 12.10
N CYS A 80 3.63 -2.24 12.24
CA CYS A 80 4.86 -2.69 11.60
C CYS A 80 4.76 -2.71 10.06
N PHE A 81 3.56 -2.89 9.50
CA PHE A 81 3.34 -2.80 8.05
C PHE A 81 3.52 -1.38 7.48
N SER A 82 3.70 -0.36 8.34
CA SER A 82 4.16 0.97 7.90
C SER A 82 5.51 0.90 7.17
N VAL A 83 6.36 -0.09 7.46
CA VAL A 83 7.62 -0.33 6.74
C VAL A 83 7.35 -0.77 5.30
N CYS A 84 6.31 -1.57 5.06
CA CYS A 84 5.87 -1.92 3.71
C CYS A 84 5.40 -0.66 2.96
N GLY A 85 4.56 0.17 3.59
CA GLY A 85 4.10 1.44 3.02
C GLY A 85 5.25 2.38 2.64
N ALA A 86 6.25 2.52 3.51
CA ALA A 86 7.45 3.29 3.23
C ALA A 86 8.27 2.70 2.06
N ALA A 87 8.44 1.38 2.01
CA ALA A 87 9.14 0.71 0.92
C ALA A 87 8.45 0.92 -0.44
N ILE A 88 7.12 0.81 -0.49
CA ILE A 88 6.31 1.07 -1.69
C ILE A 88 6.53 2.51 -2.17
N VAL A 89 6.54 3.48 -1.25
CA VAL A 89 6.80 4.88 -1.57
C VAL A 89 8.19 5.07 -2.15
N LEU A 90 9.23 4.47 -1.54
CA LEU A 90 10.61 4.59 -2.00
C LEU A 90 10.78 4.01 -3.40
N VAL A 91 10.25 2.82 -3.66
CA VAL A 91 10.26 2.19 -4.98
C VAL A 91 9.52 3.07 -5.99
N THR A 92 8.28 3.45 -5.69
CA THR A 92 7.46 4.28 -6.58
C THR A 92 8.17 5.60 -6.91
N TRP A 93 8.73 6.27 -5.91
CA TRP A 93 9.43 7.54 -6.08
C TRP A 93 10.70 7.42 -6.93
N ALA A 94 11.45 6.32 -6.79
CA ALA A 94 12.68 6.09 -7.55
C ALA A 94 12.44 6.16 -9.07
N PHE A 95 11.27 5.70 -9.52
CA PHE A 95 10.82 5.82 -10.91
C PHE A 95 10.06 7.13 -11.17
N ALA A 96 9.08 7.47 -10.32
CA ALA A 96 8.19 8.62 -10.51
C ALA A 96 8.92 9.98 -10.53
N ARG A 97 10.12 10.10 -9.94
CA ARG A 97 10.94 11.32 -10.00
C ARG A 97 11.30 11.73 -11.44
N LYS A 98 11.32 10.77 -12.38
CA LYS A 98 11.64 10.99 -13.79
C LYS A 98 10.37 11.13 -14.64
N LYS A 99 9.55 12.13 -14.32
CA LYS A 99 8.22 12.32 -14.95
C LYS A 99 8.23 12.39 -16.48
N GLU A 100 9.32 12.89 -17.05
CA GLU A 100 9.53 13.02 -18.50
C GLU A 100 9.53 11.65 -19.20
N GLU A 101 10.04 10.60 -18.55
CA GLU A 101 10.09 9.24 -19.12
C GLU A 101 8.66 8.65 -19.31
N PHE A 102 7.71 9.06 -18.47
CA PHE A 102 6.29 8.68 -18.58
C PHE A 102 5.54 9.43 -19.69
N GLN A 103 6.15 10.43 -20.33
CA GLN A 103 5.55 11.17 -21.45
C GLN A 103 6.04 10.69 -22.81
N ILE A 104 7.03 9.79 -22.86
CA ILE A 104 7.61 9.29 -24.11
C ILE A 104 6.57 8.52 -24.94
N SER A 105 5.90 7.54 -24.33
CA SER A 105 4.84 6.76 -24.97
C SER A 105 4.01 5.97 -23.95
N VAL A 106 2.83 5.52 -24.37
CA VAL A 106 1.95 4.68 -23.55
C VAL A 106 2.61 3.33 -23.19
N PRO A 107 3.26 2.60 -24.10
CA PRO A 107 3.96 1.36 -23.75
C PRO A 107 5.08 1.57 -22.72
N VAL A 108 5.84 2.67 -22.83
CA VAL A 108 6.89 3.01 -21.86
C VAL A 108 6.28 3.29 -20.49
N THR A 109 5.19 4.04 -20.42
CA THR A 109 4.44 4.28 -19.17
C THR A 109 4.01 2.95 -18.54
N ILE A 110 3.41 2.05 -19.32
CA ILE A 110 2.97 0.73 -18.84
C ILE A 110 4.16 -0.06 -18.30
N LEU A 111 5.30 -0.06 -19.01
CA LEU A 111 6.52 -0.72 -18.56
C LEU A 111 7.00 -0.18 -17.20
N TYR A 112 7.04 1.14 -17.02
CA TYR A 112 7.42 1.73 -15.73
C TYR A 112 6.45 1.35 -14.60
N LEU A 113 5.14 1.36 -14.86
CA LEU A 113 4.14 0.94 -13.87
C LEU A 113 4.28 -0.55 -13.52
N LEU A 114 4.56 -1.40 -14.50
CA LEU A 114 4.86 -2.82 -14.27
C LEU A 114 6.13 -3.00 -13.43
N LEU A 115 7.20 -2.26 -13.72
CA LEU A 115 8.44 -2.31 -12.94
C LEU A 115 8.22 -1.85 -11.50
N ILE A 116 7.50 -0.74 -11.29
CA ILE A 116 7.13 -0.26 -9.95
C ILE A 116 6.33 -1.34 -9.22
N SER A 117 5.32 -1.92 -9.87
CA SER A 117 4.50 -2.99 -9.28
C SER A 117 5.33 -4.21 -8.91
N LEU A 118 6.18 -4.72 -9.81
CA LEU A 118 6.98 -5.92 -9.58
C LEU A 118 8.01 -5.72 -8.46
N ILE A 119 8.75 -4.61 -8.50
CA ILE A 119 9.79 -4.33 -7.49
C ILE A 119 9.15 -4.05 -6.13
N SER A 120 8.04 -3.28 -6.09
CA SER A 120 7.34 -3.03 -4.83
C SER A 120 6.72 -4.31 -4.26
N SER A 121 6.17 -5.18 -5.11
CA SER A 121 5.69 -6.52 -4.70
C SER A 121 6.82 -7.34 -4.11
N PHE A 122 7.96 -7.43 -4.81
CA PHE A 122 9.10 -8.18 -4.31
C PHE A 122 9.51 -7.72 -2.91
N VAL A 123 9.70 -6.42 -2.72
CA VAL A 123 10.11 -5.86 -1.41
C VAL A 123 9.04 -6.11 -0.34
N THR A 124 7.77 -5.92 -0.66
CA THR A 124 6.66 -6.10 0.29
C THR A 124 6.40 -7.56 0.63
N ILE A 125 6.66 -8.52 -0.27
CA ILE A 125 6.60 -9.94 0.01
C ILE A 125 7.58 -10.31 1.12
N PHE A 126 8.83 -9.84 1.04
CA PHE A 126 9.84 -10.12 2.07
C PHE A 126 9.54 -9.40 3.39
N LEU A 127 9.21 -8.11 3.33
CA LEU A 127 8.91 -7.32 4.53
C LEU A 127 7.65 -7.85 5.22
N GLY A 128 6.55 -7.97 4.47
CA GLY A 128 5.26 -8.46 4.95
C GLY A 128 5.35 -9.88 5.48
N GLY A 129 5.98 -10.81 4.73
CA GLY A 129 6.15 -12.19 5.18
C GLY A 129 7.04 -12.32 6.43
N THR A 130 8.03 -11.43 6.59
CA THR A 130 8.82 -11.37 7.83
C THR A 130 7.98 -10.85 9.00
N ILE A 131 7.18 -9.80 8.80
CA ILE A 131 6.27 -9.26 9.81
C ILE A 131 5.24 -10.32 10.22
N ASP A 132 4.64 -11.02 9.26
CA ASP A 132 3.68 -12.10 9.51
C ASP A 132 4.31 -13.28 10.26
N TYR A 133 5.55 -13.65 9.93
CA TYR A 133 6.27 -14.67 10.68
C TYR A 133 6.43 -14.29 12.16
N PHE A 134 6.86 -13.06 12.46
CA PHE A 134 6.96 -12.58 13.84
C PHE A 134 5.59 -12.52 14.51
N ARG A 135 4.57 -12.06 13.80
CA ARG A 135 3.19 -12.01 14.27
C ARG A 135 2.72 -13.40 14.68
N PHE A 136 2.75 -14.39 13.78
CA PHE A 136 2.25 -15.73 14.05
C PHE A 136 3.10 -16.53 15.04
N THR A 137 4.38 -16.18 15.20
CA THR A 137 5.26 -16.86 16.16
C THR A 137 5.09 -16.33 17.59
N TYR A 138 4.87 -15.02 17.78
CA TYR A 138 4.99 -14.38 19.10
C TYR A 138 3.72 -13.68 19.57
N LEU A 139 2.79 -13.37 18.68
CA LEU A 139 1.62 -12.54 18.96
C LEU A 139 0.37 -13.31 18.50
N ASP A 140 -0.15 -14.13 19.39
CA ASP A 140 -1.39 -14.91 19.19
C ASP A 140 -2.60 -13.95 19.19
N ILE A 141 -2.71 -13.14 18.14
CA ILE A 141 -3.75 -12.13 17.97
C ILE A 141 -4.91 -12.77 17.21
N PRO A 142 -6.13 -12.79 17.78
CA PRO A 142 -7.33 -13.30 17.11
C PRO A 142 -7.52 -12.64 15.76
N ASP A 143 -7.83 -13.49 14.79
CA ASP A 143 -7.69 -13.27 13.37
C ASP A 143 -8.51 -12.06 12.84
N ALA A 144 -7.80 -11.06 12.32
CA ALA A 144 -8.40 -9.94 11.57
C ALA A 144 -7.77 -9.76 10.18
N MET A 145 -7.12 -10.79 9.60
CA MET A 145 -6.60 -10.72 8.22
C MET A 145 -6.85 -12.01 7.44
N ALA A 146 -8.11 -12.12 7.00
CA ALA A 146 -8.74 -13.26 6.35
C ALA A 146 -8.06 -13.86 5.09
N PRO A 147 -7.14 -13.23 4.34
CA PRO A 147 -6.54 -13.90 3.17
C PRO A 147 -5.14 -14.48 3.39
N ILE A 148 -4.21 -13.69 3.94
CA ILE A 148 -2.80 -14.11 4.08
C ILE A 148 -2.69 -15.33 5.00
N LYS A 149 -3.43 -15.32 6.10
CA LYS A 149 -3.42 -16.45 7.04
C LYS A 149 -3.99 -17.72 6.41
N GLN A 150 -5.07 -17.63 5.62
CA GLN A 150 -5.61 -18.81 4.91
C GLN A 150 -4.58 -19.43 3.95
N PHE A 151 -3.85 -18.61 3.20
CA PHE A 151 -2.76 -19.09 2.36
C PHE A 151 -1.61 -19.67 3.19
N THR A 152 -1.24 -19.01 4.29
CA THR A 152 -0.16 -19.46 5.18
C THR A 152 -0.50 -20.82 5.79
N ASP A 153 -1.70 -20.98 6.35
CA ASP A 153 -2.21 -22.23 6.93
C ASP A 153 -2.23 -23.35 5.88
N SER A 154 -2.59 -23.02 4.63
CA SER A 154 -2.54 -23.97 3.50
C SER A 154 -1.12 -24.45 3.20
N PHE A 155 -0.11 -23.57 3.18
CA PHE A 155 1.29 -23.98 2.97
C PHE A 155 1.87 -24.75 4.16
N VAL A 156 1.52 -24.36 5.39
CA VAL A 156 1.93 -25.10 6.60
C VAL A 156 1.35 -26.52 6.57
N SER A 157 0.11 -26.69 6.13
CA SER A 157 -0.52 -28.02 5.99
C SER A 157 0.22 -28.93 4.99
N GLN A 158 0.92 -28.33 4.02
CA GLN A 158 1.79 -29.02 3.05
C GLN A 158 3.22 -29.21 3.56
N LYS A 159 3.47 -29.01 4.86
CA LYS A 159 4.77 -29.19 5.53
C LYS A 159 5.84 -28.17 5.15
N PHE A 160 5.48 -27.03 4.59
CA PHE A 160 6.42 -25.90 4.48
C PHE A 160 6.72 -25.34 5.87
N SER A 161 7.90 -24.75 6.06
CA SER A 161 8.20 -24.03 7.30
C SER A 161 7.28 -22.81 7.45
N LEU A 162 7.01 -22.36 8.68
CA LEU A 162 6.15 -21.20 8.93
C LEU A 162 6.65 -19.95 8.20
N PHE A 163 7.96 -19.70 8.25
CA PHE A 163 8.57 -18.56 7.56
C PHE A 163 8.38 -18.64 6.04
N ALA A 164 8.65 -19.80 5.43
CA ALA A 164 8.43 -19.99 4.00
C ALA A 164 6.95 -19.83 3.63
N SER A 165 6.05 -20.33 4.47
CA SER A 165 4.60 -20.22 4.28
C SER A 165 4.13 -18.77 4.29
N CYS A 166 4.65 -17.93 5.21
CA CYS A 166 4.34 -16.50 5.26
C CYS A 166 4.81 -15.78 4.00
N ILE A 167 6.03 -16.08 3.52
CA ILE A 167 6.57 -15.50 2.27
C ILE A 167 5.75 -15.93 1.06
N LEU A 168 5.41 -17.22 0.95
CA LEU A 168 4.65 -17.77 -0.18
C LEU A 168 3.21 -17.25 -0.21
N ALA A 169 2.57 -17.10 0.95
CA ALA A 169 1.23 -16.54 1.08
C ALA A 169 1.15 -15.09 0.60
N GLN A 170 2.23 -14.33 0.77
CA GLN A 170 2.31 -12.94 0.34
C GLN A 170 2.39 -12.79 -1.18
N ILE A 171 2.91 -13.77 -1.91
CA ILE A 171 3.12 -13.69 -3.37
C ILE A 171 1.82 -13.37 -4.13
N PRO A 172 0.75 -14.18 -4.06
CA PRO A 172 -0.46 -13.92 -4.84
C PRO A 172 -1.13 -12.59 -4.44
N ILE A 173 -1.19 -12.30 -3.14
CA ILE A 173 -1.87 -11.11 -2.63
C ILE A 173 -1.08 -9.86 -3.00
N SER A 174 0.21 -9.81 -2.68
CA SER A 174 1.05 -8.64 -2.97
C SER A 174 1.15 -8.39 -4.46
N LEU A 175 1.37 -9.40 -5.31
CA LEU A 175 1.47 -9.18 -6.76
C LEU A 175 0.18 -8.60 -7.35
N THR A 176 -0.97 -9.16 -7.02
CA THR A 176 -2.26 -8.69 -7.54
C THR A 176 -2.60 -7.32 -6.99
N ASP A 177 -2.46 -7.12 -5.69
CA ASP A 177 -2.79 -5.86 -5.03
C ASP A 177 -1.88 -4.73 -5.54
N ARG A 178 -0.56 -4.95 -5.61
CA ARG A 178 0.39 -3.93 -6.10
C ARG A 178 0.19 -3.58 -7.56
N LEU A 179 -0.17 -4.55 -8.39
CA LEU A 179 -0.46 -4.29 -9.80
C LEU A 179 -1.64 -3.35 -9.94
N ILE A 180 -2.75 -3.66 -9.27
CA ILE A 180 -3.96 -2.85 -9.35
C ILE A 180 -3.72 -1.47 -8.71
N THR A 181 -3.15 -1.42 -7.51
CA THR A 181 -2.94 -0.16 -6.79
C THR A 181 -1.96 0.78 -7.48
N THR A 182 -0.92 0.26 -8.14
CA THR A 182 0.04 1.08 -8.88
C THR A 182 -0.61 1.74 -10.10
N PHE A 183 -1.37 0.98 -10.88
CA PHE A 183 -2.07 1.49 -12.06
C PHE A 183 -3.20 2.45 -11.67
N ALA A 184 -4.02 2.07 -10.68
CA ALA A 184 -5.07 2.93 -10.15
C ALA A 184 -4.48 4.24 -9.58
N GLY A 185 -3.40 4.16 -8.82
CA GLY A 185 -2.71 5.32 -8.26
C GLY A 185 -2.17 6.26 -9.34
N TYR A 186 -1.59 5.73 -10.42
CA TYR A 186 -1.19 6.54 -11.57
C TYR A 186 -2.38 7.21 -12.27
N GLY A 187 -3.50 6.50 -12.42
CA GLY A 187 -4.75 7.06 -12.95
C GLY A 187 -5.29 8.20 -12.09
N VAL A 188 -5.33 8.02 -10.76
CA VAL A 188 -5.74 9.06 -9.80
C VAL A 188 -4.79 10.26 -9.85
N PHE A 189 -3.48 10.04 -9.99
CA PHE A 189 -2.51 11.11 -10.22
C PHE A 189 -2.86 11.95 -11.46
N LYS A 190 -3.13 11.30 -12.60
CA LYS A 190 -3.51 11.99 -13.84
C LYS A 190 -4.79 12.81 -13.70
N LEU A 191 -5.79 12.28 -13.00
CA LEU A 191 -7.01 13.02 -12.70
C LEU A 191 -6.71 14.22 -11.80
N THR A 192 -5.90 14.03 -10.77
CA THR A 192 -5.51 15.10 -9.83
C THR A 192 -4.78 16.23 -10.56
N GLU A 193 -3.80 15.90 -11.40
CA GLU A 193 -3.07 16.87 -12.22
C GLU A 193 -3.99 17.63 -13.19
N LYS A 194 -5.00 16.95 -13.76
CA LYS A 194 -5.99 17.58 -14.64
C LYS A 194 -6.87 18.60 -13.93
N TYR A 195 -7.33 18.31 -12.71
CA TYR A 195 -8.29 19.16 -12.00
C TYR A 195 -7.64 20.22 -11.10
N PHE A 196 -6.46 19.93 -10.55
CA PHE A 196 -5.78 20.82 -9.58
C PHE A 196 -4.49 21.45 -10.13
N GLY A 197 -4.11 21.14 -11.37
CA GLY A 197 -2.88 21.61 -11.98
C GLY A 197 -1.63 20.88 -11.48
N PRO A 198 -0.46 21.15 -12.07
CA PRO A 198 0.81 20.55 -11.66
C PRO A 198 1.18 20.96 -10.23
N SER A 199 1.81 20.05 -9.48
CA SER A 199 2.13 20.26 -8.05
C SER A 199 3.07 21.43 -7.74
N LYS A 200 3.73 22.00 -8.76
CA LYS A 200 4.52 23.23 -8.65
C LYS A 200 3.65 24.48 -8.42
N GLU A 201 2.37 24.42 -8.78
CA GLU A 201 1.40 25.52 -8.70
C GLU A 201 0.58 25.50 -7.39
N LEU A 202 0.83 24.53 -6.50
CA LEU A 202 0.17 24.42 -5.19
C LEU A 202 0.62 25.47 -4.19
#